data_AF-A0A943PE20-F1
#
_entry.id   AF-A0A943PE20-F1
#
_cell.length_a   1.000
_cell.length_b   1.000
_cell.length_c   1.000
_cell.angle_alpha   90.00
_cell.angle_beta   90.00
_cell.angle_gamma   90.00
#
_symmetry.space_group_name_H-M   'P 1'
#
loop_
_entity.id
_entity.type
_entity.pdbx_description
1 polymer ?
#
loop_
_entity_poly.entity_id
_entity_poly.type
_entity_poly.pdbx_seq_one_letter_code
_entity_poly.pdbx_strand_id
1 'polypeptide(L)'
;MKTTIKSIAVALAFCAAAFLTVSAIIENTAPDGSEKYIMRDYNGRIAVFVYGEDEPQEVFDVFTSSLPRGEAERVYKGITVEGDEALQKLIEDFTG
;
A
#
# COMPACT_ATOMS: atom_id res chain seq x y z
N MET A 1 32.87 -54.40 0.93
CA MET A 1 33.73 -53.34 0.31
C MET A 1 32.77 -52.42 -0.44
N LYS A 2 32.24 -51.34 0.13
CA LYS A 2 32.81 -49.98 0.28
C LYS A 2 33.39 -49.41 -1.02
N THR A 3 32.66 -48.48 -1.64
CA THR A 3 33.15 -47.13 -2.03
C THR A 3 31.97 -46.20 -2.40
N THR A 4 31.74 -45.22 -1.53
CA THR A 4 31.25 -43.86 -1.80
C THR A 4 32.06 -43.17 -2.91
N ILE A 5 31.47 -42.22 -3.66
CA ILE A 5 31.89 -40.80 -3.76
C ILE A 5 30.99 -40.03 -4.76
N LYS A 6 30.26 -39.06 -4.21
CA LYS A 6 29.85 -37.72 -4.67
C LYS A 6 30.08 -37.37 -6.16
N SER A 7 29.01 -37.02 -6.85
CA SER A 7 29.02 -36.01 -7.93
C SER A 7 27.70 -35.24 -7.89
N ILE A 8 27.71 -34.20 -7.07
CA ILE A 8 26.76 -33.09 -7.12
C ILE A 8 27.18 -32.27 -8.33
N ALA A 9 26.33 -32.25 -9.35
CA ALA A 9 26.31 -31.18 -10.33
C ALA A 9 24.84 -30.95 -10.67
N VAL A 10 24.27 -30.02 -9.90
CA VAL A 10 22.98 -29.38 -10.09
C VAL A 10 22.87 -28.96 -11.56
N ALA A 11 21.99 -29.63 -12.30
CA ALA A 11 21.61 -29.19 -13.63
C ALA A 11 20.89 -27.85 -13.48
N LEU A 12 21.50 -26.80 -14.01
CA LEU A 12 20.85 -25.52 -14.26
C LEU A 12 19.66 -25.75 -15.21
N ALA A 13 18.46 -25.74 -14.65
CA ALA A 13 17.24 -25.40 -15.36
C ALA A 13 16.83 -24.01 -14.88
N PHE A 14 17.17 -23.00 -15.67
CA PHE A 14 16.74 -21.63 -15.47
C PHE A 14 15.39 -21.42 -16.19
N CYS A 15 14.49 -20.67 -15.53
CA CYS A 15 13.17 -20.18 -15.99
C CYS A 15 12.05 -21.25 -16.04
N ALA A 16 11.05 -21.29 -15.16
CA ALA A 16 10.37 -20.20 -14.44
C ALA A 16 10.00 -20.63 -13.00
N ALA A 17 10.58 -19.96 -12.00
CA ALA A 17 10.04 -19.98 -10.63
C ALA A 17 8.70 -19.23 -10.66
N ALA A 18 7.58 -19.89 -10.39
CA ALA A 18 7.07 -20.09 -9.03
C ALA A 18 6.90 -18.76 -8.28
N PHE A 19 5.79 -18.07 -8.53
CA PHE A 19 5.23 -17.11 -7.57
C PHE A 19 3.95 -17.72 -6.97
N LEU A 20 4.20 -18.47 -5.89
CA LEU A 20 3.49 -18.43 -4.62
C LEU A 20 1.98 -18.19 -4.68
N THR A 21 1.22 -19.27 -4.51
CA THR A 21 -0.09 -19.22 -3.85
C THR A 21 0.10 -18.67 -2.43
N VAL A 22 -0.18 -17.39 -2.22
CA VAL A 22 -0.41 -16.86 -0.87
C VAL A 22 -1.91 -16.91 -0.63
N SER A 23 -2.33 -17.91 0.15
CA SER A 23 -3.60 -17.87 0.85
C SER A 23 -3.50 -16.79 1.93
N ALA A 24 -4.19 -15.67 1.73
CA ALA A 24 -4.63 -14.84 2.83
C ALA A 24 -6.15 -14.84 2.81
N ILE A 25 -6.74 -15.78 3.54
CA ILE A 25 -8.10 -15.65 4.04
C ILE A 25 -8.00 -14.46 4.99
N ILE A 26 -8.41 -13.28 4.53
CA ILE A 26 -8.51 -12.13 5.42
C ILE A 26 -9.75 -12.36 6.27
N GLU A 27 -9.55 -13.05 7.40
CA GLU A 27 -10.47 -12.98 8.53
C GLU A 27 -10.29 -11.59 9.16
N ASN A 28 -10.85 -10.56 8.52
CA ASN A 28 -10.91 -9.25 9.14
C ASN A 28 -12.04 -9.27 10.15
N THR A 29 -11.66 -9.50 11.41
CA THR A 29 -12.32 -9.03 12.62
C THR A 29 -13.33 -7.91 12.31
N ALA A 30 -14.59 -8.12 12.72
CA ALA A 30 -15.61 -7.09 12.66
C ALA A 30 -15.04 -5.78 13.26
N PRO A 31 -14.97 -4.67 12.50
CA PRO A 31 -14.44 -3.44 13.03
C PRO A 31 -15.48 -2.85 14.00
N ASP A 32 -15.26 -3.13 15.28
CA ASP A 32 -15.73 -2.26 16.35
C ASP A 32 -14.85 -1.00 16.33
N GLY A 33 -15.22 -0.04 15.49
CA GLY A 33 -14.46 1.20 15.28
C GLY A 33 -14.68 1.75 13.87
N SER A 34 -14.85 3.06 13.78
CA SER A 34 -15.00 3.80 12.52
C SER A 34 -13.93 3.43 11.48
N GLU A 35 -14.31 3.46 10.19
CA GLU A 35 -13.38 3.20 9.07
C GLU A 35 -12.14 4.10 9.16
N LYS A 36 -10.97 3.57 8.80
CA LYS A 36 -9.71 4.32 8.81
C LYS A 36 -9.26 4.56 7.38
N TYR A 37 -8.80 5.77 7.11
CA TYR A 37 -8.33 6.19 5.80
C TYR A 37 -6.91 6.72 5.87
N ILE A 38 -6.21 6.67 4.74
CA ILE A 38 -4.91 7.31 4.56
C ILE A 38 -4.90 8.15 3.29
N MET A 39 -4.56 9.44 3.43
CA MET A 39 -4.33 10.34 2.30
C MET A 39 -2.82 10.41 2.01
N ARG A 40 -2.41 10.05 0.80
CA ARG A 40 -1.00 10.02 0.38
C ARG A 40 -0.84 10.32 -1.11
N ASP A 41 0.41 10.51 -1.54
CA ASP A 41 0.71 10.64 -2.97
C ASP A 41 0.42 9.32 -3.70
N TYR A 42 -0.21 9.44 -4.86
CA TYR A 42 -0.37 8.37 -5.83
C TYR A 42 -0.13 8.96 -7.22
N ASN A 43 0.98 8.56 -7.84
CA ASN A 43 1.37 9.01 -9.18
C ASN A 43 1.45 10.54 -9.31
N GLY A 44 1.96 11.24 -8.28
CA GLY A 44 2.11 12.69 -8.27
C GLY A 44 0.83 13.47 -7.92
N ARG A 45 -0.23 12.76 -7.54
CA ARG A 45 -1.53 13.32 -7.16
C ARG A 45 -1.91 12.92 -5.75
N ILE A 46 -2.74 13.73 -5.10
CA ILE A 46 -3.32 13.34 -3.81
C ILE A 46 -4.35 12.23 -4.05
N ALA A 47 -4.29 11.18 -3.23
CA ALA A 47 -5.25 10.10 -3.24
C ALA A 47 -5.59 9.62 -1.82
N VAL A 48 -6.81 9.12 -1.66
CA VAL A 48 -7.33 8.53 -0.43
C VAL A 48 -7.43 7.02 -0.60
N PHE A 49 -6.99 6.29 0.41
CA PHE A 49 -7.06 4.83 0.49
C PHE A 49 -7.81 4.45 1.75
N VAL A 50 -8.57 3.36 1.69
CA VAL A 50 -8.96 2.64 2.91
C VAL A 50 -7.69 2.05 3.54
N TYR A 51 -7.57 2.14 4.86
CA TYR A 51 -6.37 1.71 5.55
C TYR A 51 -6.14 0.20 5.39
N GLY A 52 -4.98 -0.17 4.83
CA GLY A 52 -4.63 -1.56 4.51
C GLY A 52 -4.87 -1.94 3.06
N GLU A 53 -5.56 -1.11 2.27
CA GLU A 53 -5.73 -1.30 0.84
C GLU A 53 -4.57 -0.67 0.05
N ASP A 54 -4.18 -1.33 -1.04
CA ASP A 54 -3.10 -0.89 -1.91
C ASP A 54 -3.58 0.02 -3.06
N GLU A 55 -4.85 -0.08 -3.43
CA GLU A 55 -5.47 0.72 -4.48
C GLU A 55 -6.24 1.91 -3.89
N PRO A 56 -6.19 3.10 -4.52
CA PRO A 56 -6.88 4.26 -4.01
C PRO A 56 -8.40 4.10 -4.15
N GLN A 57 -9.12 4.51 -3.11
CA GLN A 57 -10.56 4.71 -3.18
C GLN A 57 -10.89 5.91 -4.07
N GLU A 58 -10.10 6.99 -3.96
CA GLU A 58 -10.30 8.22 -4.72
C GLU A 58 -8.97 8.90 -5.03
N VAL A 59 -8.86 9.48 -6.22
CA VAL A 59 -7.70 10.26 -6.67
C VAL A 59 -8.17 11.65 -7.07
N PHE A 60 -7.58 12.67 -6.47
CA PHE A 60 -7.95 14.07 -6.71
C PHE A 60 -7.07 14.69 -7.80
N ASP A 61 -7.61 15.66 -8.55
CA ASP A 61 -6.84 16.44 -9.55
C ASP A 61 -5.99 17.53 -8.88
N VAL A 62 -5.30 17.19 -7.80
CA VAL A 62 -4.39 18.07 -7.07
C VAL A 62 -3.00 17.45 -7.12
N PHE A 63 -2.03 18.18 -7.66
CA PHE A 63 -0.65 17.72 -7.75
C PHE A 63 0.06 17.87 -6.41
N THR A 64 0.69 16.81 -5.93
CA THR A 64 1.46 16.88 -4.67
C THR A 64 2.61 17.88 -4.77
N SER A 65 3.14 18.11 -5.98
CA SER A 65 4.19 19.10 -6.25
C SER A 65 3.72 20.56 -6.21
N SER A 66 2.40 20.82 -6.30
CA SER A 66 1.87 22.19 -6.17
C SER A 66 1.59 22.57 -4.72
N LEU A 67 1.60 21.62 -3.80
CA LEU A 67 1.37 21.88 -2.38
C LEU A 67 2.52 22.67 -1.75
N PRO A 68 2.25 23.51 -0.73
CA PRO A 68 3.28 24.03 0.14
C PRO A 68 4.16 22.91 0.69
N ARG A 69 5.47 23.16 0.81
CA ARG A 69 6.45 22.12 1.18
C ARG A 69 6.03 21.30 2.42
N GLY A 70 5.55 21.96 3.47
CA GLY A 70 5.14 21.27 4.70
C GLY A 70 3.92 20.35 4.51
N GLU A 71 3.00 20.73 3.62
CA GLU A 71 1.83 19.91 3.28
C GLU A 71 2.21 18.75 2.37
N ALA A 72 3.03 19.01 1.35
CA ALA A 72 3.57 17.95 0.49
C ALA A 72 4.29 16.88 1.32
N GLU A 73 5.12 17.29 2.29
CA GLU A 73 5.80 16.37 3.20
C GLU A 73 4.84 15.54 4.06
N ARG A 74 3.68 16.10 4.46
CA ARG A 74 2.63 15.35 5.16
C ARG A 74 1.98 14.32 4.24
N VAL A 75 1.65 14.70 3.01
CA VAL A 75 1.07 13.80 1.99
C VAL A 75 2.05 12.66 1.65
N TYR A 76 3.33 12.95 1.46
CA TYR A 76 4.34 11.91 1.20
C TYR A 76 4.53 10.93 2.36
N LYS A 77 4.36 11.38 3.62
CA LYS A 77 4.39 10.50 4.80
C LYS A 77 3.11 9.68 4.96
N GLY A 78 2.02 10.11 4.35
CA GLY A 78 0.69 9.58 4.56
C GLY A 78 0.03 10.18 5.81
N ILE A 79 -1.19 10.69 5.63
CA ILE A 79 -2.00 11.28 6.70
C ILE A 79 -3.13 10.32 7.00
N THR A 80 -3.14 9.75 8.21
CA THR A 80 -4.18 8.80 8.64
C THR A 80 -5.27 9.50 9.43
N VAL A 81 -6.53 9.16 9.16
CA VAL A 81 -7.71 9.67 9.85
C VAL A 81 -8.72 8.54 10.10
N GLU A 82 -9.56 8.69 11.12
CA GLU A 82 -10.62 7.74 11.47
C GLU A 82 -11.98 8.40 11.30
N GLY A 83 -12.86 7.74 10.56
CA GLY A 83 -14.22 8.17 10.26
C GLY A 83 -14.34 9.18 9.12
N ASP A 84 -15.53 9.18 8.51
CA ASP A 84 -15.85 9.97 7.32
C ASP A 84 -15.76 11.48 7.57
N GLU A 85 -16.14 11.96 8.77
CA GLU A 85 -16.09 13.38 9.09
C GLU A 85 -14.66 13.92 9.09
N ALA A 86 -13.72 13.16 9.69
CA ALA A 86 -12.31 13.54 9.73
C ALA A 86 -11.68 13.45 8.33
N LEU A 87 -12.08 12.44 7.54
CA LEU A 87 -11.67 12.33 6.14
C LEU A 87 -12.17 13.51 5.30
N GLN A 88 -13.45 13.86 5.42
CA GLN A 88 -14.03 14.96 4.65
C GLN A 88 -13.33 16.28 4.94
N LYS A 89 -13.08 16.60 6.22
CA LYS A 89 -12.32 17.79 6.61
C LYS A 89 -10.90 17.77 6.01
N LEU A 90 -10.24 16.62 6.03
CA LEU A 90 -8.91 16.48 5.45
C LEU A 90 -8.93 16.69 3.93
N ILE A 91 -9.96 16.21 3.23
CA ILE A 91 -10.11 16.45 1.79
C ILE A 91 -10.31 17.94 1.52
N GLU A 92 -11.22 18.59 2.24
CA GLU A 92 -11.49 20.04 2.12
C GLU A 92 -10.23 20.88 2.33
N ASP A 93 -9.38 20.53 3.31
CA ASP A 93 -8.11 21.23 3.56
C ASP A 93 -7.14 21.20 2.37
N PHE A 94 -7.21 20.17 1.51
CA PHE A 94 -6.26 19.96 0.40
C PHE A 94 -6.84 20.20 -0.99
N THR A 95 -8.17 20.21 -1.13
CA THR A 95 -8.86 20.38 -2.42
C THR A 95 -9.72 21.64 -2.50
N GLY A 96 -9.89 22.37 -1.40
CA GLY A 96 -10.73 23.57 -1.28
C GLY A 96 -10.10 24.87 -1.76
#